data_AF-A0A0F9DLH3-F1
#
_entry.id   AF-A0A0F9DLH3-F1
#
_cell.length_a   1.000
_cell.length_b   1.000
_cell.length_c   1.000
_cell.angle_alpha   90.00
_cell.angle_beta   90.00
_cell.angle_gamma   90.00
#
_symmetry.space_group_name_H-M   'P 1'
#
loop_
_entity.id
_entity.type
_entity.pdbx_description
1 polymer ?
#
loop_
_entity_poly.entity_id
_entity_poly.type
_entity_poly.pdbx_seq_one_letter_code
_entity_poly.pdbx_strand_id
1 'polypeptide(L)'
;MSGVTYALLILFLHLPASADMTDTGNEPVIYLLPGTGADCRIFNKIDFPYDTVHLEFPMPERKMSMRDYALSFIPRIDTNRKFILVGVSLGGMISTELADTLSPERVIIISS
;
A
#
# COMPACT_ATOMS: atom_id res chain seq x y z
N MET A 1 -25.84 17.18 -16.30
CA MET A 1 -24.64 16.51 -16.85
C MET A 1 -23.77 16.01 -15.70
N SER A 2 -24.26 15.04 -14.95
CA SER A 2 -23.61 14.48 -13.75
C SER A 2 -23.78 12.97 -13.81
N GLY A 3 -22.91 12.30 -14.59
CA GLY A 3 -23.05 10.87 -14.88
C GLY A 3 -21.75 10.10 -14.99
N VAL A 4 -20.59 10.72 -14.78
CA VAL A 4 -19.29 10.06 -15.00
C VAL A 4 -18.44 9.93 -13.72
N THR A 5 -18.82 10.59 -12.61
CA THR A 5 -17.98 10.58 -11.40
C THR A 5 -18.16 9.33 -10.51
N TYR A 6 -19.23 8.54 -10.69
CA TYR A 6 -19.47 7.34 -9.85
C TYR A 6 -18.97 6.03 -10.47
N ALA A 7 -18.52 6.03 -11.72
CA ALA A 7 -18.17 4.81 -12.44
C ALA A 7 -16.87 4.14 -11.95
N LEU A 8 -15.97 4.89 -11.30
CA LEU A 8 -14.71 4.32 -10.79
C LEU A 8 -14.84 3.69 -9.39
N LEU A 9 -15.89 4.04 -8.64
CA LEU A 9 -16.10 3.53 -7.27
C LEU A 9 -16.85 2.19 -7.23
N ILE A 10 -17.57 1.84 -8.30
CA ILE A 10 -18.42 0.64 -8.35
C ILE A 10 -17.64 -0.62 -8.80
N LEU A 11 -16.47 -0.47 -9.41
CA LEU A 11 -15.71 -1.61 -9.94
C LEU A 11 -15.05 -2.50 -8.86
N PHE A 12 -15.04 -2.06 -7.60
CA PHE A 12 -14.53 -2.86 -6.47
C PHE A 12 -15.61 -3.61 -5.68
N LEU A 13 -16.90 -3.50 -6.02
CA LEU A 13 -18.01 -4.07 -5.24
C LEU A 13 -18.50 -5.45 -5.70
N HIS A 14 -17.94 -6.06 -6.74
CA HIS A 14 -18.43 -7.33 -7.30
C HIS A 14 -17.36 -8.40 -7.54
N LEU A 15 -16.26 -8.43 -6.75
CA LEU A 15 -15.48 -9.66 -6.68
C LEU A 15 -16.29 -10.72 -5.93
N PRO A 16 -16.52 -11.91 -6.50
CA PRO A 16 -17.16 -13.00 -5.77
C PRO A 16 -16.25 -13.42 -4.62
N ALA A 17 -16.79 -13.32 -3.40
CA ALA A 17 -16.28 -14.00 -2.22
C ALA A 17 -16.39 -15.51 -2.45
N SER A 18 -15.38 -16.13 -3.06
CA SER A 18 -15.12 -17.56 -2.94
C SER A 18 -13.72 -17.89 -3.47
N ALA A 19 -12.74 -17.67 -2.59
CA ALA A 19 -11.61 -18.56 -2.47
C ALA A 19 -11.38 -18.72 -0.97
N ASP A 20 -12.17 -19.61 -0.36
CA ASP A 20 -11.78 -20.21 0.92
C ASP A 20 -10.52 -21.03 0.65
N MET A 21 -9.39 -20.34 0.69
CA MET A 21 -8.09 -20.94 0.91
C MET A 21 -7.74 -20.50 2.32
N THR A 22 -8.09 -21.34 3.29
CA THR A 22 -7.51 -21.27 4.63
C THR A 22 -6.03 -21.63 4.50
N ASP A 23 -5.28 -20.69 3.95
CA ASP A 23 -3.84 -20.66 4.09
C ASP A 23 -3.58 -20.50 5.59
N THR A 24 -3.19 -21.60 6.22
CA THR A 24 -2.66 -21.62 7.59
C THR A 24 -1.22 -21.06 7.63
N GLY A 25 -0.83 -20.31 6.60
CA GLY A 25 0.31 -19.41 6.56
C GLY A 25 -0.04 -18.06 7.18
N ASN A 26 0.92 -17.51 7.91
CA ASN A 26 0.83 -16.26 8.68
C ASN A 26 0.00 -15.17 7.96
N GLU A 27 -1.00 -14.60 8.64
CA GLU A 27 -1.83 -13.50 8.09
C GLU A 27 -0.94 -12.36 7.55
N PRO A 28 -1.27 -11.74 6.41
CA PRO A 28 -0.38 -10.77 5.79
C PRO A 28 -0.33 -9.46 6.59
N VAL A 29 0.84 -8.84 6.70
CA VAL A 29 0.98 -7.50 7.29
C VAL A 29 0.71 -6.44 6.23
N ILE A 30 0.01 -5.38 6.60
CA ILE A 30 -0.29 -4.25 5.73
C ILE A 30 0.69 -3.11 6.04
N TYR A 31 1.53 -2.77 5.07
CA TYR A 31 2.38 -1.59 5.16
C TYR A 31 1.68 -0.38 4.55
N LEU A 32 1.54 0.67 5.35
CA LEU A 32 0.80 1.89 5.03
C LEU A 32 1.77 3.02 4.70
N LEU A 33 1.69 3.53 3.47
CA LEU A 33 2.53 4.61 2.95
C LEU A 33 1.65 5.86 2.67
N PRO A 34 1.73 6.92 3.50
CA PRO A 34 0.94 8.12 3.30
C PRO A 34 1.40 8.95 2.08
N GLY A 35 0.66 10.01 1.75
CA GLY A 35 1.09 11.00 0.76
C GLY A 35 1.97 12.09 1.35
N THR A 36 2.54 12.95 0.51
CA THR A 36 3.33 14.12 0.94
C THR A 36 2.52 15.02 1.85
N GLY A 37 3.10 15.44 2.98
CA GLY A 37 2.45 16.34 3.94
C GLY A 37 1.33 15.68 4.77
N ALA A 38 1.11 14.38 4.59
CA ALA A 38 0.25 13.56 5.42
C ALA A 38 1.10 12.64 6.32
N ASP A 39 0.51 12.20 7.42
CA ASP A 39 1.07 11.15 8.29
C ASP A 39 0.08 9.99 8.40
N CYS A 40 0.36 9.05 9.30
CA CYS A 40 -0.45 7.86 9.53
C CYS A 40 -1.94 8.14 9.80
N ARG A 41 -2.30 9.35 10.29
CA ARG A 41 -3.68 9.70 10.67
C ARG A 41 -4.68 9.64 9.52
N ILE A 42 -4.21 9.70 8.26
CA ILE A 42 -5.09 9.55 7.10
C ILE A 42 -5.76 8.16 7.02
N PHE A 43 -5.15 7.15 7.66
CA PHE A 43 -5.65 5.78 7.69
C PHE A 43 -6.56 5.50 8.88
N ASN A 44 -6.69 6.42 9.85
CA ASN A 44 -7.42 6.18 11.12
C ASN A 44 -8.93 5.91 10.97
N LYS A 45 -9.51 6.20 9.81
CA LYS A 45 -10.93 5.95 9.50
C LYS A 45 -11.14 4.72 8.61
N ILE A 46 -10.09 3.93 8.38
CA ILE A 46 -10.13 2.73 7.57
C ILE A 46 -9.92 1.55 8.51
N ASP A 47 -10.91 0.66 8.58
CA ASP A 47 -10.80 -0.60 9.29
C ASP A 47 -10.10 -1.61 8.38
N PHE A 48 -8.92 -2.07 8.81
CA PHE A 48 -8.16 -3.08 8.09
C PHE A 48 -8.38 -4.47 8.69
N PRO A 49 -8.43 -5.52 7.86
CA PRO A 49 -8.66 -6.89 8.33
C PRO A 49 -7.41 -7.56 8.94
N TYR A 50 -6.23 -6.93 8.82
CA TYR A 50 -4.94 -7.49 9.29
C TYR A 50 -4.10 -6.42 9.99
N ASP A 51 -3.03 -6.85 10.66
CA ASP A 51 -2.06 -5.97 11.32
C ASP A 51 -1.48 -4.94 10.36
N THR A 52 -1.37 -3.69 10.82
CA THR A 52 -0.85 -2.58 10.04
C THR A 52 0.48 -2.06 10.59
N VAL A 53 1.36 -1.65 9.67
CA VAL A 53 2.62 -0.97 9.98
C VAL A 53 2.69 0.31 9.17
N HIS A 54 2.82 1.45 9.85
CA HIS A 54 2.99 2.74 9.20
C HIS A 54 4.46 2.96 8.83
N LEU A 55 4.72 3.19 7.54
CA LEU A 55 6.05 3.53 7.07
C LEU A 55 6.23 5.04 7.02
N GLU A 56 6.91 5.57 8.03
CA GLU A 56 7.28 6.99 8.07
C GLU A 56 8.36 7.31 7.04
N PHE A 57 8.20 8.46 6.38
CA PHE A 57 9.06 8.87 5.28
C PHE A 57 10.39 9.37 5.84
N PRO A 58 11.52 8.69 5.54
CA PRO A 58 12.82 9.22 5.92
C PRO A 58 13.11 10.48 5.09
N MET A 59 13.97 11.35 5.61
CA MET A 59 14.48 12.49 4.85
C MET A 59 15.30 11.96 3.65
N PRO A 60 14.93 12.27 2.40
CA PRO A 60 15.70 11.83 1.25
C PRO A 60 17.06 12.54 1.17
N GLU A 61 18.06 11.83 0.65
CA GLU A 61 19.35 12.43 0.32
C GLU A 61 19.23 13.37 -0.89
N ARG A 62 20.17 14.33 -1.02
CA ARG A 62 20.15 15.26 -2.16
C ARG A 62 20.34 14.48 -3.47
N LYS A 63 19.44 14.73 -4.43
CA LYS A 63 19.44 14.09 -5.75
C LYS A 63 19.20 12.57 -5.72
N MET A 64 18.67 12.03 -4.62
CA MET A 64 18.22 10.64 -4.57
C MET A 64 17.12 10.41 -5.60
N SER A 65 17.21 9.30 -6.34
CA SER A 65 16.17 8.93 -7.30
C SER A 65 14.92 8.43 -6.57
N MET A 66 13.77 8.42 -7.27
CA MET A 66 12.53 7.89 -6.68
C MET A 66 12.68 6.39 -6.34
N ARG A 67 13.31 5.62 -7.24
CA ARG A 67 13.63 4.21 -7.00
C ARG A 67 14.51 4.02 -5.76
N ASP A 68 15.63 4.73 -5.65
CA ASP A 68 16.52 4.60 -4.48
C ASP A 68 15.82 5.00 -3.19
N TYR A 69 14.98 6.04 -3.25
CA TYR A 69 14.16 6.44 -2.12
C TYR A 69 13.20 5.33 -1.69
N ALA A 70 12.51 4.69 -2.64
CA ALA A 70 11.63 3.57 -2.34
C ALA A 70 12.39 2.36 -1.77
N LEU A 71 13.55 2.01 -2.33
CA LEU A 71 14.36 0.91 -1.82
C LEU A 71 14.87 1.14 -0.39
N SER A 72 14.98 2.40 0.06
CA SER A 72 15.35 2.73 1.45
C SER A 72 14.33 2.23 2.49
N PHE A 73 13.11 1.88 2.08
CA PHE A 73 12.07 1.35 2.96
C PHE A 73 12.20 -0.16 3.20
N ILE A 74 12.93 -0.89 2.34
CA ILE A 74 13.06 -2.36 2.41
C ILE A 74 13.47 -2.86 3.80
N PRO A 75 14.46 -2.27 4.51
CA PRO A 75 14.85 -2.74 5.84
C PRO A 75 13.75 -2.65 6.92
N ARG A 76 12.64 -1.96 6.64
CA ARG A 76 11.49 -1.81 7.54
C ARG A 76 10.33 -2.73 7.19
N ILE A 77 10.48 -3.55 6.15
CA ILE A 77 9.49 -4.49 5.67
C ILE A 77 9.98 -5.91 5.98
N ASP A 78 9.19 -6.70 6.69
CA ASP A 78 9.47 -8.12 6.91
C ASP A 78 9.10 -8.90 5.66
N THR A 79 10.10 -9.19 4.83
CA THR A 79 9.95 -9.91 3.57
C THR A 79 9.90 -11.43 3.75
N ASN A 80 10.00 -11.95 4.99
CA ASN A 80 9.90 -13.39 5.26
C ASN A 80 8.45 -13.85 5.47
N ARG A 81 7.49 -12.91 5.52
CA ARG A 81 6.06 -13.19 5.62
C ARG A 81 5.30 -12.50 4.50
N LYS A 82 4.08 -12.95 4.27
CA LYS A 82 3.16 -12.29 3.34
C LYS A 82 2.91 -10.86 3.78
N PHE A 83 2.86 -9.96 2.81
CA PHE A 83 2.58 -8.55 3.09
C PHE A 83 1.86 -7.87 1.93
N ILE A 84 1.19 -6.77 2.26
CA ILE A 84 0.42 -5.91 1.35
C ILE A 84 0.98 -4.49 1.45
N LEU A 85 1.06 -3.78 0.33
CA LEU A 85 1.41 -2.36 0.29
C LEU A 85 0.16 -1.53 0.02
N VAL A 86 -0.09 -0.50 0.83
CA VAL A 86 -1.16 0.48 0.62
C VAL A 86 -0.55 1.86 0.56
N GLY A 87 -0.60 2.50 -0.62
CA GLY A 87 0.02 3.80 -0.87
C GLY A 87 -0.99 4.87 -1.27
N VAL A 88 -0.84 6.07 -0.72
CA VAL A 88 -1.63 7.25 -1.10
C VAL A 88 -0.74 8.26 -1.85
N SER A 89 -1.11 8.67 -3.06
CA SER A 89 -0.34 9.64 -3.87
C SER A 89 1.16 9.29 -3.96
N LEU A 90 2.07 10.06 -3.33
CA LEU A 90 3.50 9.73 -3.24
C LEU A 90 3.76 8.33 -2.65
N GLY A 91 3.00 7.93 -1.62
CA GLY A 91 3.06 6.57 -1.10
C GLY A 91 2.69 5.51 -2.13
N GLY A 92 1.80 5.83 -3.09
CA GLY A 92 1.47 4.97 -4.22
C GLY A 92 2.65 4.77 -5.16
N MET A 93 3.39 5.84 -5.48
CA MET A 93 4.62 5.75 -6.29
C MET A 93 5.68 4.89 -5.59
N ILE A 94 5.89 5.07 -4.29
CA ILE A 94 6.81 4.25 -3.49
C ILE A 94 6.38 2.78 -3.50
N SER A 95 5.09 2.50 -3.29
CA SER A 95 4.55 1.14 -3.32
C SER A 95 4.79 0.43 -4.64
N THR A 96 4.68 1.13 -5.77
CA THR A 96 4.95 0.57 -7.11
C THR A 96 6.42 0.20 -7.28
N GLU A 97 7.35 1.11 -6.94
CA GLU A 97 8.79 0.84 -7.01
C GLU A 97 9.21 -0.32 -6.10
N LEU A 98 8.58 -0.44 -4.92
CA LEU A 98 8.79 -1.56 -4.00
C LEU A 98 8.25 -2.89 -4.57
N ALA A 99 7.11 -2.86 -5.26
CA ALA A 99 6.48 -4.07 -5.80
C ALA A 99 7.35 -4.74 -6.89
N ASP A 100 8.06 -3.95 -7.68
CA ASP A 100 9.04 -4.43 -8.66
C ASP A 100 10.19 -5.23 -8.01
N THR A 101 10.42 -5.05 -6.70
CA THR A 101 11.52 -5.68 -5.96
C THR A 101 11.07 -6.73 -4.96
N LEU A 102 9.95 -6.53 -4.23
CA LEU A 102 9.60 -7.30 -3.03
C LEU A 102 8.46 -8.32 -3.20
N SER A 103 7.81 -8.40 -4.37
CA SER A 103 6.70 -9.34 -4.65
C SER A 103 5.61 -9.39 -3.56
N PRO A 104 4.98 -8.24 -3.20
CA PRO A 104 3.86 -8.22 -2.26
C PRO A 104 2.67 -9.04 -2.76
N GLU A 105 1.83 -9.52 -1.86
CA GLU A 105 0.57 -10.21 -2.21
C GLU A 105 -0.37 -9.27 -2.99
N ARG A 106 -0.41 -7.99 -2.57
CA ARG A 106 -1.22 -6.95 -3.21
C ARG A 106 -0.57 -5.58 -3.06
N VAL A 107 -0.85 -4.72 -4.04
CA VAL A 107 -0.54 -3.29 -4.01
C VAL A 107 -1.85 -2.52 -4.21
N ILE A 108 -2.20 -1.67 -3.24
CA ILE A 108 -3.41 -0.84 -3.28
C ILE A 108 -2.96 0.62 -3.37
N ILE A 109 -3.37 1.32 -4.41
CA ILE A 109 -3.02 2.72 -4.65
C ILE A 109 -4.28 3.57 -4.55
N ILE A 110 -4.25 4.60 -3.70
CA ILE A 110 -5.37 5.52 -3.48
C ILE A 110 -4.96 6.91 -3.96
N SER A 111 -5.76 7.47 -4.87
CA SER A 111 -5.62 8.86 -5.36
C SER A 111 -4.19 9.21 -5.81
N SER A 112 -3.69 8.47 -6.81
CA SER A 112 -2.42 8.74 -7.48
C SER A 112 -2.58 9.58 -8.74
#